data_AF-A0A643FZF3-F1
#
_entry.id   AF-A0A643FZF3-F1
#
_cell.length_a   1.000
_cell.length_b   1.000
_cell.length_c   1.000
_cell.angle_alpha   90.00
_cell.angle_beta   90.00
_cell.angle_gamma   90.00
#
_symmetry.space_group_name_H-M   'P 1'
#
loop_
_entity.id
_entity.type
_entity.pdbx_description
1 polymer ?
#
loop_
_entity_poly.entity_id
_entity_poly.type
_entity_poly.pdbx_seq_one_letter_code
_entity_poly.pdbx_strand_id
1 'polypeptide(L)'
;MTAQEYVERYTPRVAGLEHSAPVYDEITKAVRAPVPPAYVVIKRHCERYSQQGTRLQMTGDQCKTIVDNGYFLAFDPEPQKAQQQPVTQPAYMAGSPQDIGSKRRLDPLDLAVLDEPDSPRHRVRR
;
A
#
# COMPACT_ATOMS: atom_id res chain seq x y z
N MET A 1 17.74 12.04 29.51
CA MET A 1 18.08 12.35 28.12
C MET A 1 18.82 13.67 28.08
N THR A 2 20.08 13.66 27.67
CA THR A 2 20.90 14.87 27.55
C THR A 2 20.71 15.53 26.19
N ALA A 3 21.15 16.79 26.04
CA ALA A 3 21.13 17.47 24.73
C ALA A 3 22.00 16.74 23.70
N GLN A 4 23.15 16.22 24.12
CA GLN A 4 24.04 15.45 23.25
C GLN A 4 23.37 14.15 22.76
N GLU A 5 22.74 13.40 23.67
CA GLU A 5 21.99 12.17 23.32
C GLU A 5 20.78 12.45 22.40
N TYR A 6 20.23 13.67 22.44
CA TYR A 6 19.23 14.11 21.48
C TYR A 6 19.86 14.26 20.10
N VAL A 7 20.89 15.08 19.98
CA VAL A 7 21.56 15.34 18.70
C VAL A 7 22.06 14.04 18.06
N GLU A 8 22.67 13.14 18.83
CA GLU A 8 23.16 11.85 18.33
C GLU A 8 22.04 10.97 17.73
N ARG A 9 20.84 10.97 18.34
CA ARG A 9 19.70 10.20 17.82
C ARG A 9 19.13 10.72 16.50
N TYR A 10 19.27 12.02 16.24
CA TYR A 10 18.79 12.67 15.03
C TYR A 10 19.89 12.90 13.99
N THR A 11 21.15 12.56 14.29
CA THR A 11 22.26 12.70 13.33
C THR A 11 22.21 11.55 12.30
N PRO A 12 22.11 11.84 10.99
CA PRO A 12 22.10 10.81 9.95
C PRO A 12 23.41 10.03 9.88
N ARG A 13 23.33 8.71 9.64
CA ARG A 13 24.51 7.85 9.43
C ARG A 13 25.11 8.01 8.03
N VAL A 14 24.27 8.38 7.08
CA VAL A 14 24.65 8.63 5.68
C VAL A 14 24.36 10.09 5.38
N ALA A 15 25.38 10.82 4.93
CA ALA A 15 25.27 12.25 4.61
C ALA A 15 24.20 12.48 3.53
N GLY A 16 23.30 13.43 3.79
CA GLY A 16 22.18 13.76 2.89
C GLY A 16 21.00 12.79 2.95
N LEU A 17 21.03 11.77 3.83
CA LEU A 17 19.99 10.78 3.98
C LEU A 17 19.39 10.81 5.39
N GLU A 18 18.52 11.79 5.65
CA GLU A 18 17.97 12.06 6.99
C GLU A 18 17.31 10.85 7.66
N HIS A 19 16.65 9.99 6.87
CA HIS A 19 15.99 8.77 7.37
C HIS A 19 16.96 7.65 7.78
N SER A 20 18.27 7.87 7.65
CA SER A 20 19.29 6.96 8.20
C SER A 20 19.60 7.22 9.68
N ALA A 21 19.02 8.28 10.28
CA ALA A 21 19.21 8.62 11.68
C ALA A 21 18.64 7.54 12.63
N PRO A 22 19.31 7.26 13.77
CA PRO A 22 18.89 6.20 14.71
C PRO A 22 17.46 6.31 15.23
N VAL A 23 16.90 7.53 15.32
CA VAL A 23 15.52 7.75 15.77
C VAL A 23 14.49 6.99 14.93
N TYR A 24 14.81 6.69 13.66
CA TYR A 24 13.90 6.00 12.75
C TYR A 24 14.08 4.49 12.74
N ASP A 25 15.09 3.94 13.42
CA ASP A 25 15.40 2.51 13.38
C ASP A 25 14.20 1.64 13.75
N GLU A 26 13.44 2.05 14.77
CA GLU A 26 12.27 1.32 15.27
C GLU A 26 11.17 1.18 14.21
N ILE A 27 11.04 2.15 13.30
CA ILE A 27 10.05 2.14 12.22
C ILE A 27 10.63 1.65 10.89
N THR A 28 11.95 1.58 10.75
CA THR A 28 12.63 1.06 9.54
C THR A 28 13.14 -0.38 9.71
N LYS A 29 12.71 -1.09 10.76
CA LYS A 29 13.03 -2.52 10.92
C LYS A 29 12.47 -3.32 9.74
N ALA A 30 13.32 -4.14 9.13
CA ALA A 30 12.90 -4.98 8.01
C ALA A 30 11.88 -6.02 8.48
N VAL A 31 10.63 -5.90 8.02
CA VAL A 31 9.55 -6.86 8.30
C VAL A 31 9.66 -8.10 7.42
N ARG A 32 10.26 -7.95 6.23
CA ARG A 32 10.36 -8.99 5.21
C ARG A 32 11.78 -9.07 4.67
N ALA A 33 12.32 -10.28 4.56
CA ALA A 33 13.58 -10.49 3.88
C ALA A 33 13.44 -10.09 2.39
N PRO A 34 14.48 -9.49 1.78
CA PRO A 34 14.48 -9.22 0.35
C PRO A 34 14.33 -10.52 -0.44
N VAL A 35 13.14 -10.71 -1.02
CA VAL A 35 12.84 -11.86 -1.87
C VAL A 35 13.48 -11.62 -3.24
N PRO A 36 13.99 -12.68 -3.90
CA PRO A 36 14.42 -12.61 -5.28
C PRO A 36 13.34 -11.92 -6.13
N PRO A 37 13.73 -10.85 -6.82
CA PRO A 37 12.84 -10.01 -7.59
C PRO A 37 12.22 -10.72 -8.80
N ALA A 38 11.32 -10.02 -9.48
CA ALA A 38 10.87 -10.45 -10.81
C ALA A 38 12.05 -10.40 -11.80
N TYR A 39 12.34 -11.55 -12.40
CA TYR A 39 13.25 -11.69 -13.52
C TYR A 39 12.41 -11.75 -14.79
N VAL A 40 12.66 -10.84 -15.73
CA VAL A 40 11.86 -10.73 -16.96
C VAL A 40 12.77 -10.74 -18.18
N VAL A 41 12.42 -11.58 -19.16
CA VAL A 41 13.05 -11.59 -20.48
C VAL A 41 12.15 -10.81 -21.44
N ILE A 42 12.64 -9.69 -21.96
CA ILE A 42 11.95 -8.88 -22.96
C ILE A 42 12.80 -8.83 -24.22
N LYS A 43 12.30 -9.45 -25.30
CA LYS A 43 13.02 -9.62 -26.57
C LYS A 43 14.40 -10.27 -26.37
N ARG A 44 15.48 -9.48 -26.40
CA ARG A 44 16.88 -9.93 -26.26
C ARG A 44 17.55 -9.49 -24.96
N HIS A 45 16.81 -8.83 -24.07
CA HIS A 45 17.32 -8.34 -22.80
C HIS A 45 16.62 -9.07 -21.65
N CYS A 46 17.40 -9.41 -20.63
CA CYS A 46 16.87 -9.92 -19.36
C CYS A 46 17.14 -8.86 -18.30
N GLU A 47 16.09 -8.46 -17.60
CA GLU A 47 16.14 -7.39 -16.62
C GLU A 47 15.55 -7.85 -15.29
N ARG A 48 15.97 -7.18 -14.21
CA ARG A 48 15.63 -7.50 -12.82
C ARG A 48 14.97 -6.29 -12.17
N TYR A 49 13.85 -6.50 -11.51
CA TYR A 49 13.07 -5.44 -10.87
C TYR A 49 12.73 -5.77 -9.42
N SER A 50 13.06 -4.88 -8.48
CA SER A 50 12.70 -5.02 -7.06
C SER A 50 11.18 -5.12 -6.88
N GLN A 51 10.74 -5.55 -5.70
CA GLN A 51 9.31 -5.60 -5.35
C GLN A 51 8.64 -4.21 -5.42
N GLN A 52 9.44 -3.14 -5.31
CA GLN A 52 9.01 -1.74 -5.45
C GLN A 52 9.14 -1.22 -6.89
N GLY A 53 9.42 -2.09 -7.87
CA GLY A 53 9.55 -1.72 -9.28
C GLY A 53 10.86 -1.05 -9.67
N THR A 54 11.86 -1.02 -8.79
CA THR A 54 13.18 -0.43 -9.09
C THR A 54 14.02 -1.41 -9.90
N ARG A 55 14.57 -0.97 -11.04
CA ARG A 55 15.54 -1.77 -11.80
C ARG A 55 16.79 -2.02 -10.97
N LEU A 56 17.19 -3.28 -10.84
CA LEU A 56 18.39 -3.69 -10.12
C LEU A 56 19.54 -3.96 -11.09
N GLN A 57 20.76 -3.63 -10.67
CA GLN A 57 21.97 -3.90 -11.45
C GLN A 57 22.31 -5.38 -11.38
N MET A 58 22.33 -6.04 -12.55
CA MET A 58 22.67 -7.46 -12.69
C MET A 58 23.04 -7.73 -14.16
N THR A 59 23.87 -8.74 -14.40
CA THR A 59 24.21 -9.12 -15.78
C THR A 59 23.05 -9.85 -16.46
N GLY A 60 22.95 -9.71 -17.78
CA GLY A 60 21.91 -10.38 -18.56
C GLY A 60 21.98 -11.90 -18.48
N ASP A 61 23.18 -12.48 -18.34
CA ASP A 61 23.36 -13.93 -18.28
C ASP A 61 22.93 -14.50 -16.93
N GLN A 62 23.25 -13.83 -15.81
CA GLN A 62 22.74 -14.22 -14.50
C GLN A 62 21.21 -14.21 -14.46
N CYS A 63 20.61 -13.21 -15.09
CA CYS A 63 19.15 -13.12 -15.21
C CYS A 63 18.56 -14.32 -15.94
N LYS A 64 19.12 -14.68 -17.10
CA LYS A 64 18.65 -15.83 -17.89
C LYS A 64 18.80 -17.14 -17.11
N THR A 65 19.95 -17.38 -16.49
CA THR A 65 20.17 -18.59 -15.69
C THR A 65 19.11 -18.74 -14.60
N ILE A 66 18.72 -17.66 -13.94
CA ILE A 66 17.71 -17.70 -12.88
C ILE A 66 16.29 -17.89 -13.46
N VAL A 67 15.99 -17.29 -14.62
CA VAL A 67 14.71 -17.53 -15.30
C VAL A 67 14.58 -18.99 -15.73
N ASP A 68 15.66 -19.57 -16.27
CA ASP A 68 15.66 -20.92 -16.83
C ASP A 68 15.66 -22.01 -15.74
N ASN A 69 16.40 -21.80 -14.64
CA ASN A 69 16.60 -22.82 -13.60
C ASN A 69 15.80 -22.55 -12.31
N GLY A 70 15.15 -21.40 -12.22
CA GLY A 70 14.53 -20.92 -10.99
C GLY A 70 15.56 -20.39 -9.97
N TYR A 71 15.05 -19.92 -8.84
CA TYR A 71 15.85 -19.43 -7.72
C TYR A 71 15.46 -20.18 -6.45
N PHE A 72 16.45 -20.71 -5.73
CA PHE A 72 16.23 -21.38 -4.46
C PHE A 72 16.10 -20.39 -3.30
N LEU A 73 14.97 -20.44 -2.59
CA LEU A 73 14.74 -19.72 -1.35
C LEU A 73 14.90 -20.65 -0.15
N ALA A 74 15.86 -20.36 0.73
CA ALA A 74 16.10 -21.12 1.94
C ALA A 74 15.15 -20.77 3.11
N PHE A 75 14.18 -19.89 2.88
CA PHE A 75 13.26 -19.37 3.89
C PHE A 75 11.88 -19.12 3.26
N ASP A 76 10.83 -19.10 4.09
CA ASP A 76 9.50 -18.66 3.66
C ASP A 76 9.49 -17.12 3.59
N PRO A 77 9.29 -16.54 2.40
CA PRO A 77 9.29 -15.10 2.23
C PRO A 77 8.02 -14.41 2.72
N GLU A 78 6.95 -15.14 3.04
CA GLU A 78 5.71 -14.58 3.58
C GLU A 78 5.78 -14.56 5.11
N PRO A 79 5.46 -13.42 5.76
CA PRO A 79 5.30 -13.43 7.21
C PRO A 79 4.17 -14.41 7.54
N GLN A 80 4.42 -15.35 8.44
CA GLN A 80 3.36 -16.22 8.98
C GLN A 80 2.23 -15.30 9.42
N LYS A 81 1.06 -15.41 8.76
CA LYS A 81 -0.14 -14.67 9.17
C LYS A 81 -0.33 -15.03 10.63
N ALA A 82 -0.11 -14.07 11.53
CA ALA A 82 -0.40 -14.25 12.94
C ALA A 82 -1.80 -14.85 12.98
N GLN A 83 -1.91 -16.09 13.44
CA GLN A 83 -3.20 -16.75 13.56
C GLN A 83 -4.03 -15.82 14.41
N GLN A 84 -4.98 -15.13 13.75
CA GLN A 84 -5.94 -14.29 14.42
C GLN A 84 -6.70 -15.26 15.32
N GLN A 85 -6.29 -15.31 16.58
CA GLN A 85 -7.12 -15.89 17.61
C GLN A 85 -8.48 -15.22 17.41
N PRO A 86 -9.57 -15.99 17.25
CA PRO A 86 -10.88 -15.39 17.14
C PRO A 86 -11.07 -14.53 18.39
N VAL A 87 -10.97 -13.21 18.21
CA VAL A 87 -11.39 -12.26 19.22
C VAL A 87 -12.88 -12.48 19.34
N THR A 88 -13.27 -13.25 20.36
CA THR A 88 -14.65 -13.39 20.78
C THR A 88 -15.12 -11.98 21.11
N GLN A 89 -15.74 -11.32 20.13
CA GLN A 89 -16.34 -10.01 20.35
C GLN A 89 -17.40 -10.22 21.43
N PRO A 90 -17.31 -9.53 22.59
CA PRO A 90 -18.42 -9.54 23.52
C PRO A 90 -19.62 -8.97 22.77
N ALA A 91 -20.74 -9.69 22.78
CA ALA A 91 -21.99 -9.24 22.19
C ALA A 91 -22.42 -7.95 22.89
N TYR A 92 -22.04 -6.80 22.34
CA TYR A 92 -22.66 -5.53 22.67
C TYR A 92 -24.12 -5.66 22.29
N MET A 93 -24.98 -5.50 23.31
CA MET A 93 -26.43 -5.61 23.24
C MET A 93 -26.97 -4.95 21.97
N ALA A 94 -27.68 -5.74 21.17
CA ALA A 94 -28.45 -5.29 20.02
C ALA A 94 -29.55 -4.33 20.50
N GLY A 95 -29.25 -3.04 20.52
CA GLY A 95 -30.26 -1.99 20.49
C GLY A 95 -30.92 -2.02 19.10
N SER A 96 -32.15 -2.49 19.03
CA SER A 96 -32.98 -2.47 17.83
C SER A 96 -33.19 -1.02 17.36
N PRO A 97 -32.95 -0.68 16.08
CA PRO A 97 -33.46 0.55 15.50
C PRO A 97 -34.98 0.41 15.41
N GLN A 98 -35.70 1.10 16.29
CA GLN A 98 -37.13 1.27 16.11
C GLN A 98 -37.36 2.20 14.92
N ASP A 99 -38.02 1.65 13.90
CA ASP A 99 -39.05 2.30 13.10
C ASP A 99 -38.80 3.78 12.71
N ILE A 100 -37.95 4.00 11.69
CA ILE A 100 -38.17 5.13 10.78
C ILE A 100 -38.97 4.59 9.59
N GLY A 101 -40.25 4.31 9.87
CA GLY A 101 -41.23 4.03 8.85
C GLY A 101 -41.48 5.26 7.99
N SER A 102 -41.23 5.12 6.69
CA SER A 102 -42.27 5.30 5.65
C SER A 102 -41.59 5.44 4.29
N LYS A 103 -41.61 4.36 3.50
CA LYS A 103 -41.39 4.47 2.06
C LYS A 103 -42.53 5.29 1.48
N ARG A 104 -42.38 6.61 1.38
CA ARG A 104 -43.23 7.40 0.48
C ARG A 104 -42.94 6.92 -0.94
N ARG A 105 -43.93 6.31 -1.56
CA ARG A 105 -43.96 6.10 -3.01
C ARG A 105 -44.14 7.50 -3.60
N LEU A 106 -43.12 8.02 -4.29
CA LEU A 106 -43.18 9.34 -4.92
C LEU A 106 -44.28 9.30 -6.01
N ASP A 107 -45.23 10.23 -5.93
CA ASP A 107 -46.25 10.41 -6.95
C ASP A 107 -45.65 11.16 -8.17
N PRO A 108 -46.17 10.95 -9.39
CA PRO A 108 -45.61 11.53 -10.61
C PRO A 108 -45.58 13.07 -10.64
N LEU A 109 -46.29 13.76 -9.74
CA LEU A 109 -46.24 15.22 -9.62
C LEU A 109 -44.97 15.74 -8.93
N ASP A 110 -44.25 14.92 -8.15
CA ASP A 110 -43.03 15.35 -7.44
C ASP A 110 -41.78 15.40 -8.36
N LEU A 111 -41.83 14.78 -9.54
CA LEU A 111 -40.73 14.84 -10.52
C LEU A 111 -40.73 16.11 -11.38
N ALA A 112 -41.80 16.90 -11.39
CA ALA A 112 -41.92 18.07 -12.25
C ALA A 112 -41.30 19.36 -11.66
N VAL A 113 -40.75 19.31 -10.44
CA VAL A 113 -40.22 20.49 -9.73
C VAL A 113 -38.70 20.67 -9.91
N LEU A 114 -38.00 19.77 -10.60
CA LEU A 114 -36.55 19.90 -10.84
C LEU A 114 -36.16 20.54 -12.18
N ASP A 115 -37.13 20.97 -12.99
CA ASP A 115 -36.86 21.72 -14.22
C ASP A 115 -37.00 23.23 -13.95
N GLU A 116 -36.01 23.79 -13.24
CA GLU A 116 -35.84 25.25 -13.18
C GLU A 116 -34.68 25.65 -14.14
N PRO A 117 -34.97 26.36 -15.24
CA PRO A 117 -34.01 26.61 -16.31
C PRO A 117 -33.19 27.88 -16.04
N ASP A 118 -32.27 27.88 -15.06
CA ASP A 118 -31.24 28.92 -15.02
C ASP A 118 -29.98 28.53 -14.21
N SER A 119 -29.11 27.69 -14.79
CA SER A 119 -27.75 27.51 -14.25
C SER A 119 -26.70 27.63 -15.36
N PRO A 120 -25.95 28.74 -15.44
CA PRO A 120 -24.95 28.95 -16.48
C PRO A 120 -23.62 28.27 -16.08
N ARG A 121 -23.46 26.98 -16.39
CA ARG A 121 -22.15 26.30 -16.33
C ARG A 121 -21.60 26.07 -17.74
N HIS A 122 -20.77 27.03 -18.14
CA HIS A 122 -19.71 26.99 -19.14
C HIS A 122 -19.92 26.20 -20.45
N ARG A 123 -20.23 26.94 -21.52
CA ARG A 123 -19.89 26.56 -22.90
C ARG A 123 -18.38 26.38 -23.05
N VAL A 124 -17.93 25.16 -23.32
CA VAL A 124 -16.69 24.92 -24.07
C VAL A 124 -17.09 24.70 -25.52
N ARG A 125 -16.82 25.70 -26.39
CA ARG A 125 -16.92 25.50 -27.84
C ARG A 125 -15.60 24.92 -28.36
N ARG A 126 -15.74 23.88 -29.19
CA ARG A 126 -14.74 23.42 -30.16
C ARG A 126 -14.45 24.51 -31.18
#